data_AF-A0A3R7EWG1-F1
#
_entry.id   AF-A0A3R7EWG1-F1
#
_cell.length_a   1.000
_cell.length_b   1.000
_cell.length_c   1.000
_cell.angle_alpha   90.00
_cell.angle_beta   90.00
_cell.angle_gamma   90.00
#
_symmetry.space_group_name_H-M   'P 1'
#
loop_
_entity.id
_entity.type
_entity.pdbx_description
1 polymer ?
#
loop_
_entity_poly.entity_id
_entity_poly.type
_entity_poly.pdbx_seq_one_letter_code
_entity_poly.pdbx_strand_id
1 'polypeptide(L)'
;MAEQFVGSGWAFPMRIGPSGGIALVSGEREIEEAIRLVLATAPGERPMRPEYGCAIHDLVFAPVNESTAGRIQSEVRSSLDRWEPRIEVDEVEVTAGEPAVLYIDVRYRVRGTNNPRSLVFPFYVIPSHDEPTSASAEDGGPATESDR
;
A
#
# COMPACT_ATOMS: atom_id res chain seq x y z
N MET A 1 -15.01 -6.92 -26.78
CA MET A 1 -16.24 -6.21 -26.34
C MET A 1 -16.09 -5.50 -24.99
N ALA A 2 -15.27 -6.00 -24.07
CA ALA A 2 -14.95 -5.32 -22.79
C ALA A 2 -14.22 -3.96 -22.96
N GLU A 3 -13.36 -3.84 -23.98
CA GLU A 3 -12.55 -2.64 -24.25
C GLU A 3 -13.38 -1.37 -24.55
N GLN A 4 -14.67 -1.50 -24.88
CA GLN A 4 -15.51 -0.35 -25.26
C GLN A 4 -16.10 0.40 -24.06
N PHE A 5 -16.02 -0.14 -22.83
CA PHE A 5 -16.61 0.49 -21.64
C PHE A 5 -15.60 1.29 -20.81
N VAL A 6 -14.31 1.08 -21.03
CA VAL A 6 -13.24 1.79 -20.33
C VAL A 6 -12.67 2.81 -21.30
N GLY A 7 -12.81 4.09 -20.96
CA GLY A 7 -12.40 5.20 -21.81
C GLY A 7 -10.88 5.25 -22.03
N SER A 8 -10.44 6.38 -22.60
CA SER A 8 -9.02 6.69 -22.72
C SER A 8 -8.69 7.87 -21.83
N GLY A 9 -7.74 7.67 -20.92
CA GLY A 9 -7.22 8.66 -19.99
C GLY A 9 -5.79 9.06 -20.32
N TRP A 10 -5.26 10.08 -19.64
CA TRP A 10 -3.83 10.37 -19.70
C TRP A 10 -3.04 9.26 -19.02
N ALA A 11 -1.95 8.83 -19.64
CA ALA A 11 -1.07 7.85 -19.04
C ALA A 11 -0.42 8.41 -17.76
N PHE A 12 -0.30 7.56 -16.75
CA PHE A 12 0.40 7.84 -15.50
C PHE A 12 1.52 6.81 -15.25
N PRO A 13 2.77 7.24 -15.02
CA PRO A 13 3.26 8.62 -15.08
C PRO A 13 3.10 9.25 -16.46
N MET A 14 2.94 10.58 -16.50
CA MET A 14 2.76 11.33 -17.75
C MET A 14 3.95 11.10 -18.69
N ARG A 15 3.64 10.74 -19.93
CA ARG A 15 4.60 10.44 -20.99
C ARG A 15 4.19 11.09 -22.29
N ILE A 16 5.15 11.28 -23.19
CA ILE A 16 4.91 11.73 -24.56
C ILE A 16 4.72 10.49 -25.43
N GLY A 17 3.65 10.46 -26.22
CA GLY A 17 3.36 9.39 -27.16
C GLY A 17 4.19 9.50 -28.44
N PRO A 18 4.21 8.45 -29.28
CA PRO A 18 5.00 8.43 -30.52
C PRO A 18 4.66 9.55 -31.52
N SER A 19 3.46 10.11 -31.43
CA SER A 19 2.98 11.22 -32.26
C SER A 19 3.37 12.61 -31.73
N GLY A 20 4.10 12.69 -30.61
CA GLY A 20 4.48 13.95 -29.97
C GLY A 20 3.40 14.57 -29.06
N GLY A 21 2.22 13.94 -28.94
CA GLY A 21 1.17 14.33 -27.99
C GLY A 21 1.32 13.67 -26.62
N ILE A 22 0.42 14.00 -25.68
CA ILE A 22 0.34 13.30 -24.39
C ILE A 22 -0.04 11.84 -24.63
N ALA A 23 0.70 10.92 -24.03
CA ALA A 23 0.39 9.49 -24.09
C ALA A 23 -0.95 9.22 -23.42
N LEU A 24 -1.82 8.51 -24.11
CA LEU A 24 -3.09 8.04 -23.57
C LEU A 24 -2.99 6.56 -23.23
N VAL A 25 -3.68 6.18 -22.16
CA VAL A 25 -3.89 4.79 -21.74
C VAL A 25 -5.38 4.48 -21.85
N SER A 26 -5.71 3.25 -22.20
CA SER A 26 -7.10 2.81 -22.33
C SER A 26 -7.27 1.40 -21.78
N GLY A 27 -8.51 0.99 -21.58
CA GLY A 27 -8.82 -0.35 -21.11
C GLY A 27 -8.27 -0.62 -19.72
N GLU A 28 -7.85 -1.86 -19.50
CA GLU A 28 -7.44 -2.37 -18.20
C GLU A 28 -6.23 -1.62 -17.61
N ARG A 29 -5.33 -1.14 -18.45
CA ARG A 29 -4.15 -0.39 -17.99
C ARG A 29 -4.55 0.95 -17.36
N GLU A 30 -5.61 1.58 -17.85
CA GLU A 30 -6.13 2.81 -17.25
C GLU A 30 -6.64 2.55 -15.83
N ILE A 31 -7.28 1.40 -15.61
CA ILE A 31 -7.78 0.99 -14.29
C ILE A 31 -6.60 0.73 -13.34
N GLU A 32 -5.57 0.01 -13.77
CA GLU A 32 -4.38 -0.23 -12.95
C GLU A 32 -3.67 1.08 -12.55
N GLU A 33 -3.56 2.03 -13.48
CA GLU A 33 -2.98 3.34 -13.20
C GLU A 33 -3.87 4.17 -12.26
N ALA A 34 -5.20 4.09 -12.40
CA ALA A 34 -6.14 4.75 -11.50
C ALA A 34 -6.10 4.16 -10.08
N ILE A 35 -6.05 2.83 -9.93
CA ILE A 35 -5.87 2.16 -8.63
C ILE A 35 -4.58 2.63 -7.96
N ARG A 36 -3.47 2.67 -8.70
CA ARG A 36 -2.19 3.17 -8.18
C ARG A 36 -2.29 4.61 -7.71
N LEU A 37 -2.97 5.48 -8.46
CA LEU A 37 -3.17 6.87 -8.06
C LEU A 37 -3.97 6.99 -6.76
N VAL A 38 -5.04 6.19 -6.59
CA VAL A 38 -5.84 6.19 -5.36
C VAL A 38 -4.99 5.76 -4.16
N LEU A 39 -4.24 4.66 -4.28
CA LEU A 39 -3.43 4.13 -3.19
C LEU A 39 -2.20 5.00 -2.87
N ALA A 40 -1.60 5.64 -3.88
CA ALA A 40 -0.44 6.49 -3.71
C ALA A 40 -0.75 7.90 -3.17
N THR A 41 -2.03 8.29 -3.10
CA THR A 41 -2.45 9.63 -2.64
C THR A 41 -2.97 9.55 -1.21
N ALA A 42 -2.49 10.41 -0.32
CA ALA A 42 -3.04 10.55 1.02
C ALA A 42 -4.24 11.52 1.03
N PRO A 43 -5.30 11.24 1.81
CA PRO A 43 -6.39 12.19 2.01
C PRO A 43 -5.85 13.56 2.46
N GLY A 44 -6.32 14.63 1.82
CA GLY A 44 -5.89 16.01 2.04
C GLY A 44 -4.86 16.52 1.04
N GLU A 45 -4.17 15.66 0.28
CA GLU A 45 -3.16 16.08 -0.71
C GLU A 45 -3.76 16.82 -1.90
N ARG A 46 -5.05 16.60 -2.20
CA ARG A 46 -5.75 17.26 -3.30
C ARG A 46 -6.61 18.40 -2.74
N PRO A 47 -6.24 19.68 -2.94
CA PRO A 47 -6.90 20.81 -2.27
C PRO A 47 -8.40 20.90 -2.50
N MET A 48 -8.85 20.59 -3.73
CA MET A 48 -10.26 20.64 -4.11
C MET A 48 -11.00 19.31 -3.92
N ARG A 49 -10.30 18.26 -3.45
CA ARG A 49 -10.83 16.91 -3.20
C ARG A 49 -10.11 16.29 -1.99
N PRO A 50 -10.25 16.85 -0.79
CA PRO A 50 -9.50 16.40 0.39
C PRO A 50 -9.82 14.95 0.78
N GLU A 51 -10.98 14.43 0.42
CA GLU A 51 -11.36 13.04 0.73
C GLU A 51 -10.73 12.01 -0.23
N TYR A 52 -10.16 12.46 -1.36
CA TYR A 52 -9.58 11.56 -2.35
C TYR A 52 -8.24 10.99 -1.87
N GLY A 53 -8.09 9.68 -2.00
CA GLY A 53 -6.88 8.96 -1.63
C GLY A 53 -7.22 7.72 -0.80
N CYS A 54 -6.19 7.18 -0.15
CA CYS A 54 -6.28 6.02 0.74
C CYS A 54 -5.60 6.34 2.07
N ALA A 55 -6.26 6.09 3.21
CA ALA A 55 -5.72 6.43 4.53
C ALA A 55 -4.61 5.48 5.04
N ILE A 56 -4.10 4.59 4.18
CA ILE A 56 -2.95 3.73 4.51
C ILE A 56 -1.69 4.52 4.89
N HIS A 57 -1.57 5.77 4.42
CA HIS A 57 -0.44 6.66 4.73
C HIS A 57 -0.36 7.02 6.23
N ASP A 58 -1.46 6.92 6.97
CA ASP A 58 -1.45 7.10 8.43
C ASP A 58 -0.83 5.90 9.18
N LEU A 59 -0.60 4.78 8.46
CA LEU A 59 -0.14 3.51 9.03
C LEU A 59 1.34 3.23 8.76
N VAL A 60 2.08 4.13 8.11
CA VAL A 60 3.51 3.97 7.78
C VAL A 60 4.37 3.64 9.01
N PHE A 61 4.00 4.16 10.18
CA PHE A 61 4.72 3.96 11.45
C PHE A 61 4.02 2.99 12.39
N ALA A 62 2.95 2.34 11.94
CA ALA A 62 2.28 1.34 12.75
C ALA A 62 3.13 0.06 12.84
N PRO A 63 3.09 -0.66 13.97
CA PRO A 63 3.80 -1.92 14.10
C PRO A 63 3.32 -2.95 13.07
N VAL A 64 4.23 -3.75 12.52
CA VAL A 64 3.90 -4.81 11.57
C VAL A 64 3.29 -6.00 12.33
N ASN A 65 1.97 -6.01 12.45
CA ASN A 65 1.20 -7.08 13.07
C ASN A 65 -0.16 -7.26 12.37
N GLU A 66 -0.89 -8.31 12.75
CA GLU A 66 -2.18 -8.65 12.15
C GLU A 66 -3.24 -7.53 12.28
N SER A 67 -3.18 -6.76 13.36
CA SER A 67 -4.10 -5.62 13.56
C SER A 67 -3.85 -4.52 12.53
N THR A 68 -2.58 -4.13 12.33
CA THR A 68 -2.20 -3.17 11.28
C THR A 68 -2.52 -3.71 9.89
N ALA A 69 -2.26 -4.99 9.62
CA ALA A 69 -2.60 -5.62 8.35
C ALA A 69 -4.11 -5.56 8.07
N GLY A 70 -4.95 -5.91 9.05
CA GLY A 70 -6.41 -5.81 8.92
C GLY A 70 -6.92 -4.38 8.70
N ARG A 71 -6.29 -3.39 9.34
CA ARG A 71 -6.58 -1.97 9.09
C ARG A 71 -6.23 -1.56 7.66
N ILE A 72 -5.04 -1.94 7.17
CA ILE A 72 -4.63 -1.68 5.78
C ILE A 72 -5.64 -2.29 4.81
N GLN A 73 -6.03 -3.56 5.00
CA GLN A 73 -7.01 -4.23 4.15
C GLN A 73 -8.35 -3.48 4.09
N SER A 74 -8.85 -3.04 5.25
CA SER A 74 -10.10 -2.28 5.34
C SER A 74 -10.01 -0.93 4.61
N GLU A 75 -8.92 -0.18 4.82
CA GLU A 75 -8.73 1.13 4.19
C GLU A 75 -8.58 1.03 2.68
N VAL A 76 -7.79 0.06 2.20
CA VAL A 76 -7.61 -0.20 0.76
C VAL A 76 -8.94 -0.56 0.12
N ARG A 77 -9.70 -1.50 0.72
CA ARG A 77 -11.01 -1.91 0.18
C ARG A 77 -11.99 -0.74 0.12
N SER A 78 -12.14 0.00 1.21
CA SER A 78 -13.02 1.17 1.31
C SER A 78 -12.66 2.26 0.29
N SER A 79 -11.37 2.53 0.11
CA SER A 79 -10.87 3.56 -0.81
C SER A 79 -11.11 3.17 -2.27
N LEU A 80 -10.88 1.90 -2.63
CA LEU A 80 -11.11 1.40 -3.98
C LEU A 80 -12.61 1.32 -4.31
N ASP A 81 -13.44 0.84 -3.38
CA ASP A 81 -14.90 0.82 -3.56
C ASP A 81 -15.47 2.24 -3.76
N ARG A 82 -14.88 3.24 -3.11
CA ARG A 82 -15.31 4.64 -3.21
C ARG A 82 -14.82 5.33 -4.48
N TRP A 83 -13.55 5.15 -4.85
CA TRP A 83 -12.90 5.96 -5.88
C TRP A 83 -12.75 5.26 -7.23
N GLU A 84 -12.86 3.93 -7.29
CA GLU A 84 -12.75 3.15 -8.52
C GLU A 84 -14.02 2.29 -8.76
N PRO A 85 -15.15 2.90 -9.15
CA PRO A 85 -16.42 2.20 -9.30
C PRO A 85 -16.44 1.19 -10.47
N ARG A 86 -15.41 1.19 -11.33
CA ARG A 86 -15.31 0.28 -12.48
C ARG A 86 -14.84 -1.11 -12.08
N ILE A 87 -14.35 -1.29 -10.86
CA ILE A 87 -13.95 -2.60 -10.35
C ILE A 87 -14.89 -3.08 -9.24
N GLU A 88 -14.79 -4.35 -8.95
CA GLU A 88 -15.32 -4.99 -7.74
C GLU A 88 -14.12 -5.71 -7.10
N VAL A 89 -13.81 -5.34 -5.86
CA VAL A 89 -12.67 -5.88 -5.11
C VAL A 89 -13.08 -7.20 -4.50
N ASP A 90 -12.44 -8.27 -4.95
CA ASP A 90 -12.66 -9.62 -4.45
C ASP A 90 -11.93 -9.78 -3.11
N GLU A 91 -10.63 -9.47 -3.10
CA GLU A 91 -9.76 -9.73 -1.97
C GLU A 91 -8.62 -8.71 -1.87
N VAL A 92 -8.23 -8.38 -0.64
CA VAL A 92 -7.05 -7.59 -0.34
C VAL A 92 -6.23 -8.38 0.66
N GLU A 93 -5.02 -8.74 0.28
CA GLU A 93 -4.08 -9.48 1.09
C GLU A 93 -2.87 -8.59 1.41
N VAL A 94 -2.35 -8.67 2.63
CA VAL A 94 -1.22 -7.87 3.07
C VAL A 94 -0.16 -8.83 3.58
N THR A 95 0.99 -8.85 2.93
CA THR A 95 2.11 -9.74 3.24
C THR A 95 3.34 -8.94 3.61
N ALA A 96 4.11 -9.43 4.59
CA ALA A 96 5.40 -8.84 4.91
C ALA A 96 6.43 -9.23 3.86
N GLY A 97 7.14 -8.25 3.33
CA GLY A 97 8.18 -8.42 2.31
C GLY A 97 9.58 -8.30 2.88
N GLU A 98 10.41 -7.48 2.23
CA GLU A 98 11.72 -7.06 2.72
C GLU A 98 11.60 -6.30 4.06
N PRO A 99 12.70 -6.12 4.81
CA PRO A 99 12.69 -5.30 6.02
C PRO A 99 12.04 -3.95 5.74
N ALA A 100 11.00 -3.65 6.51
CA ALA A 100 10.23 -2.42 6.38
C ALA A 100 9.43 -2.26 5.07
N VAL A 101 9.01 -3.37 4.44
CA VAL A 101 8.10 -3.37 3.28
C VAL A 101 6.91 -4.29 3.53
N LEU A 102 5.71 -3.80 3.25
CA LEU A 102 4.49 -4.58 3.14
C LEU A 102 4.05 -4.61 1.67
N TYR A 103 3.74 -5.80 1.16
CA TYR A 103 3.09 -5.96 -0.13
C TYR A 103 1.57 -6.03 0.08
N ILE A 104 0.84 -5.24 -0.70
CA ILE A 104 -0.61 -5.22 -0.72
C ILE A 104 -1.06 -5.82 -2.05
N ASP A 105 -1.58 -7.03 -1.99
CA ASP A 105 -2.11 -7.78 -3.14
C ASP A 105 -3.61 -7.54 -3.25
N VAL A 106 -4.04 -6.83 -4.30
CA VAL A 106 -5.44 -6.51 -4.56
C VAL A 106 -5.96 -7.39 -5.70
N ARG A 107 -6.84 -8.34 -5.38
CA ARG A 107 -7.57 -9.14 -6.37
C ARG A 107 -8.90 -8.47 -6.68
N TYR A 108 -9.15 -8.22 -7.95
CA TYR A 108 -10.33 -7.51 -8.41
C TYR A 108 -10.81 -8.00 -9.77
N ARG A 109 -12.05 -7.67 -10.07
CA ARG A 109 -12.73 -7.95 -11.34
C ARG A 109 -13.29 -6.65 -11.90
N VAL A 110 -13.10 -6.42 -13.19
CA VAL A 110 -13.64 -5.22 -13.86
C VAL A 110 -15.14 -5.44 -14.09
N ARG A 111 -15.97 -4.52 -13.62
CA ARG A 111 -17.43 -4.61 -13.79
C ARG A 111 -17.76 -4.67 -15.28
N GLY A 112 -18.56 -5.66 -15.67
CA GLY A 112 -18.90 -5.94 -17.08
C GLY A 112 -17.94 -6.88 -17.81
N THR A 113 -16.80 -7.26 -17.21
CA THR A 113 -15.84 -8.23 -17.77
C THR A 113 -15.58 -9.33 -16.74
N ASN A 114 -16.01 -10.56 -17.01
CA ASN A 114 -15.80 -11.68 -16.08
C ASN A 114 -14.35 -12.23 -16.17
N ASN A 115 -13.36 -11.43 -15.79
CA ASN A 115 -11.95 -11.84 -15.76
C ASN A 115 -11.31 -11.43 -14.41
N PRO A 116 -10.96 -12.38 -13.52
CA PRO A 116 -10.31 -12.07 -12.24
C PRO A 116 -8.87 -11.58 -12.46
N ARG A 117 -8.45 -10.55 -11.73
CA ARG A 117 -7.14 -9.90 -11.84
C ARG A 117 -6.51 -9.70 -10.46
N SER A 118 -5.18 -9.57 -10.40
CA SER A 118 -4.42 -9.25 -9.19
C SER A 118 -3.43 -8.12 -9.47
N LEU A 119 -3.36 -7.13 -8.58
CA LEU A 119 -2.38 -6.04 -8.59
C LEU A 119 -1.60 -6.04 -7.27
N VAL A 120 -0.28 -6.14 -7.36
CA VAL A 120 0.63 -6.02 -6.20
C VAL A 120 1.08 -4.58 -6.05
N PHE A 121 0.86 -3.98 -4.88
CA PHE A 121 1.29 -2.63 -4.53
C PHE A 121 2.30 -2.66 -3.37
N PRO A 122 3.55 -2.22 -3.57
CA PRO A 122 4.55 -2.14 -2.50
C PRO A 122 4.30 -0.93 -1.60
N PHE A 123 4.34 -1.13 -0.28
CA PHE A 123 4.19 -0.08 0.73
C PHE A 123 5.34 -0.13 1.73
N TYR A 124 6.04 1.00 1.91
CA TYR A 124 7.22 1.08 2.78
C TYR A 124 6.80 1.56 4.18
N VAL A 125 7.33 0.90 5.22
CA VAL A 125 7.15 1.26 6.63
C VAL A 125 8.51 1.61 7.25
N ILE A 126 8.53 2.12 8.49
CA ILE A 126 9.78 2.26 9.26
C ILE A 126 10.05 0.95 10.02
N PRO A 127 11.28 0.41 9.98
CA PRO A 127 11.62 -0.77 10.77
C PRO A 127 11.54 -0.45 12.27
N SER A 128 10.80 -1.25 13.04
CA SER A 128 10.81 -1.18 14.50
C SER A 128 12.14 -1.71 15.02
N HIS A 129 12.87 -0.90 15.78
CA HIS A 129 14.10 -1.31 16.43
C HIS A 129 13.75 -1.95 17.79
N ASP A 130 13.74 -3.28 17.86
CA ASP A 130 13.75 -3.95 19.16
C ASP A 130 15.16 -3.85 19.75
N GLU A 131 15.34 -2.96 20.73
CA GLU A 131 16.53 -2.99 21.58
C GLU A 131 16.55 -4.30 22.38
N PRO A 132 17.64 -5.10 22.35
CA PRO A 132 17.76 -6.20 23.29
C PRO A 132 17.80 -5.61 24.70
N THR A 133 16.78 -5.92 25.51
CA THR A 133 16.70 -5.59 26.93
C THR A 133 18.06 -5.81 27.59
N SER A 134 18.63 -4.73 28.09
CA SER A 134 19.82 -4.74 28.93
C SER A 134 19.50 -5.46 30.23
N ALA A 135 20.12 -6.62 30.44
CA ALA A 135 20.23 -7.20 31.76
C ALA A 135 21.21 -6.33 32.58
N SER A 136 20.68 -5.47 33.44
CA SER A 136 21.35 -4.92 34.61
C SER A 136 20.60 -5.49 35.82
N ALA A 137 21.17 -5.94 36.92
CA ALA A 137 22.54 -6.08 37.40
C ALA A 137 22.41 -6.89 38.71
N GLU A 138 23.40 -7.72 39.09
CA GLU A 138 23.73 -7.87 40.52
C GLU A 138 25.25 -7.95 40.67
N ASP A 139 25.77 -6.81 41.11
CA ASP A 139 27.10 -6.55 41.65
C ASP A 139 27.20 -7.23 43.03
N GLY A 140 28.04 -8.25 43.14
CA GLY A 140 28.50 -8.83 44.40
C GLY A 140 29.95 -8.44 44.63
N GLY A 141 30.15 -7.36 45.38
CA GLY A 141 31.45 -6.75 45.67
C GLY A 141 32.47 -7.65 46.40
N PRO A 142 33.71 -7.15 46.60
CA PRO A 142 34.90 -7.98 46.80
C PRO A 142 35.17 -8.33 48.26
N ALA A 143 35.77 -9.51 48.50
CA ALA A 143 36.41 -9.84 49.76
C ALA A 143 37.89 -10.14 49.54
N THR A 144 38.74 -9.28 50.10
CA THR A 144 40.18 -9.44 50.26
C THR A 144 40.44 -10.01 51.66
N GLU A 145 41.03 -11.20 51.79
CA GLU A 145 41.85 -11.66 52.95
C GLU A 145 42.42 -13.06 52.59
N SER A 146 43.72 -13.23 52.34
CA SER A 146 44.82 -13.46 53.31
C SER A 146 45.16 -14.95 53.50
N ASP A 147 46.40 -15.28 53.11
CA ASP A 147 47.33 -16.22 53.77
C ASP A 147 46.91 -17.68 54.02
N ARG A 148 47.33 -18.60 53.12
CA ARG A 148 48.20 -19.77 53.39
C ARG A 148 48.29 -20.74 52.20
#